data_AF-E6PYB9-F1
#
_entry.id   AF-E6PYB9-F1
#
_cell.length_a   1.000
_cell.length_b   1.000
_cell.length_c   1.000
_cell.angle_alpha   90.00
_cell.angle_beta   90.00
_cell.angle_gamma   90.00
#
_symmetry.space_group_name_H-M   'P 1'
#
loop_
_entity.id
_entity.type
_entity.pdbx_description
1 polymer ?
#
loop_
_entity_poly.entity_id
_entity_poly.type
_entity_poly.pdbx_seq_one_letter_code
_entity_poly.pdbx_strand_id
1 'polypeptide(L)'
;MITALGCGIGKDDFDPAKLRYGKLILMTDADVDGSHIRTLLLTFFFRHMTELIKRGHVYIAQPPLYKIKKGRFEQYIKDDREFLKVMVKRASEGIIVRHGEGAEAIDGATLTRFMSHLDEYLGFFDKVGKRIRNEKITEMLARAELTRRADFESAADDSAPAKLVKLHAEIAAVAEQFQFRAMGALARDEEHQTWSLQFTDAQGAIRRIDWTLASSPEYRQMMAKYALIKDQIEPPFLIEYASKSVTETAEDDAEAASESAGEAAVEATASRATKRGTRANREPVEKQSARELFDYVVEQGKREYQVQRYKGLGEMTSPQLWETTMDPAVRTLLQVKLEDIAETEHIFTTLMGEDVEARRKFIEDNALDVKNLDI
;
A
#
# COMPACT_ATOMS: atom_id res chain seq x y z
N MET A 1 2.62 -19.98 30.50
CA MET A 1 1.40 -19.87 29.67
C MET A 1 0.33 -20.90 30.06
N ILE A 2 0.59 -22.20 29.96
CA ILE A 2 -0.39 -23.28 30.24
C ILE A 2 -1.07 -23.13 31.62
N THR A 3 -0.29 -22.89 32.67
CA THR A 3 -0.80 -22.68 34.04
C THR A 3 -1.70 -21.44 34.17
N ALA A 4 -1.43 -20.40 33.38
CA ALA A 4 -2.23 -19.18 33.38
C ALA A 4 -3.59 -19.41 32.70
N LEU A 5 -3.62 -20.19 31.62
CA LEU A 5 -4.85 -20.55 30.89
C LEU A 5 -5.76 -21.48 31.71
N GLY A 6 -5.15 -22.40 32.47
CA GLY A 6 -5.86 -23.27 33.41
C GLY A 6 -6.57 -24.47 32.80
N CYS A 7 -6.48 -24.65 31.48
CA CYS A 7 -7.18 -25.68 30.71
C CYS A 7 -6.39 -26.98 30.49
N GLY A 8 -5.19 -27.15 31.04
CA GLY A 8 -4.33 -28.31 30.77
C GLY A 8 -3.70 -28.28 29.36
N ILE A 9 -2.96 -29.33 28.98
CA ILE A 9 -2.29 -29.46 27.67
C ILE A 9 -2.40 -30.90 27.15
N GLY A 10 -2.60 -31.06 25.83
CA GLY A 10 -2.63 -32.39 25.19
C GLY A 10 -4.03 -32.99 25.13
N LYS A 11 -4.21 -34.04 24.32
CA LYS A 11 -5.54 -34.58 24.00
C LYS A 11 -6.28 -35.16 25.22
N ASP A 12 -5.54 -35.64 26.21
CA ASP A 12 -6.09 -36.36 27.35
C ASP A 12 -6.33 -35.46 28.58
N ASP A 13 -5.53 -34.40 28.75
CA ASP A 13 -5.59 -33.49 29.91
C ASP A 13 -6.21 -32.11 29.60
N PHE A 14 -6.51 -31.83 28.33
CA PHE A 14 -7.08 -30.54 27.92
C PHE A 14 -8.59 -30.47 28.16
N ASP A 15 -9.01 -29.52 28.99
CA ASP A 15 -10.41 -29.23 29.29
C ASP A 15 -10.74 -27.75 29.00
N PRO A 16 -11.50 -27.47 27.92
CA PRO A 16 -11.85 -26.11 27.54
C PRO A 16 -12.85 -25.45 28.51
N ALA A 17 -13.57 -26.22 29.35
CA ALA A 17 -14.48 -25.65 30.34
C ALA A 17 -13.74 -25.00 31.52
N LYS A 18 -12.47 -25.38 31.75
CA LYS A 18 -11.62 -24.81 32.80
C LYS A 18 -10.86 -23.56 32.36
N LEU A 19 -11.15 -23.04 31.17
CA LEU A 19 -10.51 -21.83 30.65
C LEU A 19 -10.83 -20.65 31.57
N ARG A 20 -9.80 -20.05 32.18
CA ARG A 20 -9.95 -18.94 33.13
C ARG A 20 -10.29 -17.61 32.46
N TYR A 21 -9.81 -17.41 31.23
CA TYR A 21 -9.96 -16.16 30.48
C TYR A 21 -10.70 -16.41 29.18
N GLY A 22 -11.89 -15.82 29.02
CA GLY A 22 -12.74 -16.01 27.84
C GLY A 22 -12.19 -15.39 26.55
N LYS A 23 -11.21 -14.49 26.63
CA LYS A 23 -10.50 -13.93 25.48
C LYS A 23 -9.00 -13.95 25.76
N LEU A 24 -8.26 -14.55 24.84
CA LEU A 24 -6.81 -14.57 24.80
C LEU A 24 -6.38 -13.66 23.65
N ILE A 25 -5.65 -12.59 23.97
CA ILE A 25 -5.21 -11.61 22.99
C ILE A 25 -3.69 -11.72 22.88
N LEU A 26 -3.20 -12.06 21.69
CA LEU A 26 -1.79 -12.08 21.35
C LEU A 26 -1.40 -10.69 20.86
N MET A 27 -0.51 -10.03 21.60
CA MET A 27 0.04 -8.73 21.26
C MET A 27 1.53 -8.92 21.02
N THR A 28 1.96 -8.71 19.78
CA THR A 28 3.36 -8.85 19.34
C THR A 28 3.73 -7.64 18.51
N ASP A 29 5.02 -7.34 18.42
CA ASP A 29 5.52 -6.26 17.58
C ASP A 29 5.21 -6.51 16.09
N ALA A 30 5.18 -5.42 15.31
CA ALA A 30 4.87 -5.42 13.89
C ALA A 30 6.11 -5.68 13.01
N ASP A 31 7.14 -6.28 13.59
CA ASP A 31 8.41 -6.61 12.95
C ASP A 31 8.53 -8.11 12.68
N VAL A 32 9.66 -8.50 12.10
CA VAL A 32 9.96 -9.89 11.72
C VAL A 32 9.98 -10.79 12.97
N ASP A 33 10.59 -10.34 14.06
CA ASP A 33 10.69 -11.12 15.31
C ASP A 33 9.34 -11.27 16.01
N GLY A 34 8.52 -10.22 16.02
CA GLY A 34 7.14 -10.26 16.47
C GLY A 34 6.30 -11.25 15.65
N SER A 35 6.50 -11.29 14.33
CA SER A 35 5.85 -12.27 13.45
C SER A 35 6.28 -13.71 13.77
N HIS A 36 7.56 -13.93 14.10
CA HIS A 36 8.09 -15.23 14.50
C HIS A 36 7.47 -15.72 15.81
N ILE A 37 7.48 -14.89 16.85
CA ILE A 37 6.89 -15.23 18.16
C ILE A 37 5.39 -15.49 18.03
N ARG A 38 4.69 -14.67 17.22
CA ARG A 38 3.26 -14.87 16.94
C ARG A 38 3.01 -16.22 16.29
N THR A 39 3.78 -16.58 15.26
CA THR A 39 3.66 -17.87 14.55
C THR A 39 3.94 -19.06 15.48
N LEU A 40 4.93 -18.96 16.35
CA LEU A 40 5.24 -19.96 17.37
C LEU A 40 4.06 -20.18 18.33
N LEU A 41 3.49 -19.10 18.84
CA LEU A 41 2.33 -19.15 19.75
C LEU A 41 1.10 -19.73 19.04
N LEU A 42 0.82 -19.28 17.81
CA LEU A 42 -0.30 -19.81 17.02
C LEU A 42 -0.13 -21.30 16.74
N THR A 43 1.06 -21.74 16.33
CA THR A 43 1.36 -23.17 16.11
C THR A 43 1.14 -23.98 17.39
N PHE A 44 1.56 -23.46 18.54
CA PHE A 44 1.29 -24.09 19.83
C PHE A 44 -0.22 -24.23 20.10
N PHE A 45 -1.02 -23.17 19.88
CA PHE A 45 -2.47 -23.24 20.04
C PHE A 45 -3.10 -24.22 19.03
N PHE A 46 -2.66 -24.23 17.78
CA PHE A 46 -3.15 -25.16 16.77
C PHE A 46 -2.87 -26.62 17.13
N ARG A 47 -1.67 -26.94 17.63
CA ARG A 47 -1.27 -28.32 17.94
C ARG A 47 -1.81 -28.84 19.26
N HIS A 48 -1.85 -28.00 20.29
CA HIS A 48 -2.13 -28.44 21.65
C HIS A 48 -3.45 -27.95 22.24
N MET A 49 -4.06 -26.91 21.66
CA MET A 49 -5.25 -26.25 22.21
C MET A 49 -6.23 -25.82 21.10
N THR A 50 -6.39 -26.66 20.08
CA THR A 50 -7.17 -26.35 18.86
C THR A 50 -8.61 -25.93 19.17
N GLU A 51 -9.19 -26.49 20.23
CA GLU A 51 -10.55 -26.21 20.66
C GLU A 51 -10.75 -24.75 21.12
N LEU A 52 -9.69 -24.09 21.62
CA LEU A 52 -9.77 -22.66 21.95
C LEU A 52 -9.92 -21.79 20.69
N ILE A 53 -9.30 -22.21 19.59
CA ILE A 53 -9.43 -21.53 18.29
C ILE A 53 -10.82 -21.79 17.72
N LYS A 54 -11.30 -23.05 17.75
CA LYS A 54 -12.65 -23.43 17.31
C LYS A 54 -13.76 -22.65 18.01
N ARG A 55 -13.61 -22.44 19.32
CA ARG A 55 -14.55 -21.67 20.15
C ARG A 55 -14.37 -20.15 20.05
N GLY A 56 -13.39 -19.68 19.29
CA GLY A 56 -13.17 -18.25 19.08
C GLY A 56 -12.62 -17.50 20.29
N HIS A 57 -11.77 -18.14 21.09
CA HIS A 57 -11.16 -17.51 22.26
C HIS A 57 -9.82 -16.84 21.95
N VAL A 58 -9.19 -17.11 20.80
CA VAL A 58 -7.86 -16.59 20.44
C VAL A 58 -7.99 -15.42 19.47
N TYR A 59 -7.37 -14.30 19.82
CA TYR A 59 -7.37 -13.04 19.07
C TYR A 59 -5.96 -12.50 18.94
N ILE A 60 -5.70 -11.69 17.92
CA ILE A 60 -4.47 -10.95 17.70
C ILE A 60 -4.79 -9.45 17.81
N ALA A 61 -4.03 -8.73 18.62
CA ALA A 61 -4.15 -7.27 18.70
C ALA A 61 -3.63 -6.62 17.43
N GLN A 62 -4.27 -5.51 17.01
CA GLN A 62 -3.84 -4.72 15.86
C GLN A 62 -3.48 -3.31 16.34
N PRO A 63 -2.23 -3.10 16.83
CA PRO A 63 -1.76 -1.77 17.21
C PRO A 63 -1.68 -0.84 15.99
N PRO A 64 -1.74 0.49 16.18
CA PRO A 64 -1.61 1.43 15.07
C PRO A 64 -0.18 1.46 14.52
N LEU A 65 -0.06 1.57 13.20
CA LEU A 65 1.24 1.67 12.52
C LEU A 65 1.78 3.11 12.47
N TYR A 66 0.89 4.11 12.46
CA TYR A 66 1.25 5.52 12.37
C TYR A 66 0.54 6.37 13.43
N LYS A 67 1.22 7.41 13.88
CA LYS A 67 0.66 8.55 14.60
C LYS A 67 0.96 9.81 13.81
N ILE A 68 -0.06 10.62 13.58
CA ILE A 68 0.09 11.93 12.95
C ILE A 68 -0.35 13.02 13.91
N LYS A 69 0.43 14.09 14.00
CA LYS A 69 0.20 15.19 14.95
C LYS A 69 0.36 16.56 14.28
N LYS A 70 -0.58 17.47 14.53
CA LYS A 70 -0.52 18.89 14.14
C LYS A 70 -1.07 19.74 15.26
N GLY A 71 -0.19 20.44 15.99
CA GLY A 71 -0.58 21.22 17.16
C GLY A 71 -1.21 20.34 18.24
N ARG A 72 -2.49 20.58 18.55
CA ARG A 72 -3.28 19.79 19.51
C ARG A 72 -3.97 18.57 18.88
N PHE A 73 -4.11 18.54 17.55
CA PHE A 73 -4.70 17.41 16.86
C PHE A 73 -3.71 16.25 16.81
N GLU A 74 -4.14 15.07 17.23
CA GLU A 74 -3.43 13.81 17.04
C GLU A 74 -4.39 12.72 16.57
N GLN A 75 -3.89 11.85 15.70
CA GLN A 75 -4.64 10.74 15.16
C GLN A 75 -3.75 9.52 15.00
N TYR A 76 -4.28 8.36 15.39
CA TYR A 76 -3.67 7.06 15.18
C TYR A 76 -4.23 6.41 13.92
N ILE A 77 -3.37 5.78 13.14
CA ILE A 77 -3.71 5.14 11.87
C ILE A 77 -3.16 3.72 11.89
N LYS A 78 -3.98 2.76 11.46
CA LYS A 78 -3.69 1.34 11.66
C LYS A 78 -2.76 0.73 10.61
N ASP A 79 -2.86 1.17 9.35
CA ASP A 79 -2.19 0.56 8.22
C ASP A 79 -1.75 1.58 7.17
N ASP A 80 -0.88 1.15 6.24
CA ASP A 80 -0.36 1.97 5.16
C ASP A 80 -1.47 2.51 4.23
N ARG A 81 -2.52 1.72 4.00
CA ARG A 81 -3.62 2.09 3.11
C ARG A 81 -4.44 3.25 3.67
N GLU A 82 -4.76 3.19 4.95
CA GLU A 82 -5.43 4.25 5.67
C GLU A 82 -4.52 5.49 5.77
N PHE A 83 -3.21 5.28 5.99
CA PHE A 83 -2.25 6.38 5.99
C PHE A 83 -2.24 7.14 4.67
N LEU A 84 -2.09 6.43 3.55
CA LEU A 84 -2.13 7.02 2.21
C LEU A 84 -3.46 7.76 1.96
N LYS A 85 -4.59 7.13 2.31
CA LYS A 85 -5.91 7.77 2.17
C LYS A 85 -6.01 9.09 2.95
N VAL A 86 -5.51 9.13 4.19
CA VAL A 86 -5.53 10.35 5.02
C VAL A 86 -4.60 11.41 4.43
N MET A 87 -3.39 11.04 3.97
CA MET A 87 -2.45 11.98 3.36
C MET A 87 -3.01 12.58 2.07
N VAL A 88 -3.56 11.75 1.18
CA VAL A 88 -4.16 12.17 -0.08
C VAL A 88 -5.37 13.08 0.16
N LYS A 89 -6.27 12.70 1.06
CA LYS A 89 -7.46 13.51 1.37
C LYS A 89 -7.05 14.92 1.79
N ARG A 90 -6.08 15.02 2.71
CA ARG A 90 -5.60 16.32 3.20
C ARG A 90 -4.87 17.13 2.13
N ALA A 91 -4.05 16.46 1.32
CA ALA A 91 -3.39 17.12 0.20
C ALA A 91 -4.41 17.69 -0.80
N SER A 92 -5.50 16.97 -1.04
CA SER A 92 -6.54 17.37 -1.99
C SER A 92 -7.35 18.61 -1.58
N GLU A 93 -7.32 18.99 -0.30
CA GLU A 93 -8.00 20.21 0.20
C GLU A 93 -7.23 21.50 -0.16
N GLY A 94 -5.97 21.41 -0.57
CA GLY A 94 -5.13 22.57 -0.88
C GLY A 94 -4.46 22.54 -2.25
N ILE A 95 -4.71 21.50 -3.05
CA ILE A 95 -4.03 21.23 -4.32
C ILE A 95 -5.05 21.02 -5.42
N ILE A 96 -4.78 21.63 -6.58
CA ILE A 96 -5.47 21.40 -7.84
C ILE A 96 -4.44 20.83 -8.80
N VAL A 97 -4.71 19.67 -9.39
CA VAL A 97 -3.83 19.04 -10.37
C VAL A 97 -4.42 19.28 -11.76
N ARG A 98 -3.67 19.91 -12.65
CA ARG A 98 -3.99 20.01 -14.08
C ARG A 98 -3.24 18.96 -14.86
N HIS A 99 -3.90 18.26 -15.78
CA HIS A 99 -3.29 17.22 -16.62
C HIS A 99 -3.53 17.46 -18.11
N GLY A 100 -2.66 16.87 -18.93
CA GLY A 100 -2.70 16.93 -20.38
C GLY A 100 -2.50 18.32 -20.98
N GLU A 101 -2.45 18.39 -22.31
CA GLU A 101 -2.34 19.67 -23.04
C GLU A 101 -3.57 20.56 -22.87
N GLY A 102 -4.74 19.95 -22.60
CA GLY A 102 -6.00 20.66 -22.33
C GLY A 102 -6.10 21.29 -20.95
N ALA A 103 -5.14 21.02 -20.05
CA ALA A 103 -5.07 21.53 -18.68
C ALA A 103 -6.36 21.32 -17.87
N GLU A 104 -6.98 20.14 -18.02
CA GLU A 104 -8.16 19.75 -17.25
C GLU A 104 -7.82 19.65 -15.76
N ALA A 105 -8.65 20.24 -14.91
CA ALA A 105 -8.40 20.35 -13.49
C ALA A 105 -9.07 19.23 -12.69
N ILE A 106 -8.31 18.63 -11.78
CA ILE A 106 -8.75 17.62 -10.82
C ILE A 106 -8.53 18.19 -9.41
N ASP A 107 -9.62 18.30 -8.63
CA ASP A 107 -9.58 18.84 -7.27
C ASP A 107 -10.39 17.99 -6.28
N GLY A 108 -10.17 18.25 -4.99
CA GLY A 108 -10.94 17.74 -3.86
C GLY A 108 -11.26 16.24 -3.92
N ALA A 109 -12.54 15.90 -3.94
CA ALA A 109 -13.01 14.51 -3.92
C ALA A 109 -12.63 13.73 -5.20
N THR A 110 -12.56 14.40 -6.35
CA THR A 110 -12.15 13.79 -7.62
C THR A 110 -10.66 13.46 -7.56
N LEU A 111 -9.84 14.38 -7.05
CA LEU A 111 -8.41 14.14 -6.83
C LEU A 111 -8.17 12.99 -5.86
N THR A 112 -8.92 12.93 -4.76
CA THR A 112 -8.82 11.82 -3.81
C THR A 112 -9.12 10.45 -4.46
N ARG A 113 -10.15 10.38 -5.31
CA ARG A 113 -10.48 9.14 -6.05
C ARG A 113 -9.41 8.79 -7.09
N PHE A 114 -8.97 9.76 -7.88
CA PHE A 114 -7.91 9.59 -8.87
C PHE A 114 -6.65 9.05 -8.21
N MET A 115 -6.19 9.69 -7.13
CA MET A 115 -5.00 9.28 -6.37
C MET A 115 -5.14 7.88 -5.75
N SER A 116 -6.34 7.50 -5.30
CA SER A 116 -6.60 6.14 -4.79
C SER A 116 -6.51 5.09 -5.91
N HIS A 117 -7.03 5.39 -7.10
CA HIS A 117 -6.89 4.52 -8.26
C HIS A 117 -5.46 4.48 -8.80
N LEU A 118 -4.74 5.60 -8.72
CA LEU A 118 -3.34 5.72 -9.10
C LEU A 118 -2.44 4.88 -8.19
N ASP A 119 -2.66 4.90 -6.87
CA ASP A 119 -1.96 4.04 -5.91
C ASP A 119 -2.13 2.55 -6.27
N GLU A 120 -3.38 2.12 -6.45
CA GLU A 120 -3.69 0.73 -6.83
C GLU A 120 -3.07 0.36 -8.18
N TYR A 121 -3.10 1.27 -9.17
CA TYR A 121 -2.45 1.09 -10.47
C TYR A 121 -0.94 0.95 -10.31
N LEU A 122 -0.27 1.85 -9.58
CA LEU A 122 1.18 1.83 -9.35
C LEU A 122 1.61 0.53 -8.65
N GLY A 123 0.82 0.04 -7.69
CA GLY A 123 1.07 -1.23 -7.02
C GLY A 123 1.07 -2.45 -7.95
N PHE A 124 0.16 -2.50 -8.93
CA PHE A 124 0.18 -3.56 -9.96
C PHE A 124 1.21 -3.30 -11.05
N PHE A 125 1.42 -2.03 -11.40
CA PHE A 125 2.44 -1.60 -12.34
C PHE A 125 3.84 -2.02 -11.89
N ASP A 126 4.18 -1.86 -10.61
CA ASP A 126 5.46 -2.32 -10.07
C ASP A 126 5.61 -3.85 -10.13
N LYS A 127 4.51 -4.61 -9.96
CA LYS A 127 4.52 -6.08 -10.10
C LYS A 127 4.78 -6.51 -11.54
N VAL A 128 4.11 -5.90 -12.51
CA VAL A 128 4.35 -6.15 -13.94
C VAL A 128 5.75 -5.67 -14.34
N GLY A 129 6.15 -4.50 -13.84
CA GLY A 129 7.46 -3.89 -14.04
C GLY A 129 8.60 -4.77 -13.54
N LYS A 130 8.44 -5.52 -12.44
CA LYS A 130 9.42 -6.52 -11.99
C LYS A 130 9.63 -7.66 -12.99
N ARG A 131 8.59 -8.05 -13.74
CA ARG A 131 8.68 -9.11 -14.78
C ARG A 131 9.36 -8.61 -16.05
N ILE A 132 9.02 -7.38 -16.46
CA ILE A 132 9.59 -6.71 -17.65
C ILE A 132 10.99 -6.14 -17.39
N ARG A 133 11.28 -5.77 -16.14
CA ARG A 133 12.50 -5.08 -15.65
C ARG A 133 12.80 -3.75 -16.32
N ASN A 134 11.78 -3.10 -16.86
CA ASN A 134 11.90 -1.77 -17.44
C ASN A 134 10.58 -0.99 -17.23
N GLU A 135 10.66 0.10 -16.47
CA GLU A 135 9.52 0.96 -16.15
C GLU A 135 8.93 1.59 -17.40
N LYS A 136 9.75 2.11 -18.31
CA LYS A 136 9.26 2.78 -19.52
C LYS A 136 8.52 1.83 -20.46
N ILE A 137 9.02 0.60 -20.62
CA ILE A 137 8.31 -0.44 -21.40
C ILE A 137 6.98 -0.79 -20.73
N THR A 138 6.93 -0.80 -19.39
CA THR A 138 5.69 -1.08 -18.65
C THR A 138 4.67 0.06 -18.85
N GLU A 139 5.10 1.32 -18.92
CA GLU A 139 4.23 2.44 -19.30
C GLU A 139 3.69 2.29 -20.73
N MET A 140 4.55 1.92 -21.69
CA MET A 140 4.16 1.68 -23.08
C MET A 140 3.16 0.51 -23.18
N LEU A 141 3.34 -0.54 -22.38
CA LEU A 141 2.42 -1.67 -22.29
C LEU A 141 1.03 -1.25 -21.79
N ALA A 142 0.97 -0.37 -20.79
CA ALA A 142 -0.30 0.16 -20.30
C ALA A 142 -1.01 0.98 -21.39
N ARG A 143 -0.28 1.87 -22.07
CA ARG A 143 -0.80 2.69 -23.18
C ARG A 143 -1.24 1.88 -24.41
N ALA A 144 -0.62 0.73 -24.65
CA ALA A 144 -0.98 -0.15 -25.78
C ALA A 144 -2.32 -0.88 -25.59
N GLU A 145 -2.88 -0.90 -24.38
CA GLU A 145 -4.16 -1.53 -24.04
C GLU A 145 -4.32 -2.97 -24.60
N LEU A 146 -3.31 -3.83 -24.38
CA LEU A 146 -3.28 -5.24 -24.80
C LEU A 146 -4.07 -6.12 -23.82
N THR A 147 -5.39 -6.00 -23.81
CA THR A 147 -6.26 -6.61 -22.77
C THR A 147 -6.98 -7.87 -23.23
N ARG A 148 -7.17 -8.05 -24.54
CA ARG A 148 -7.95 -9.15 -25.11
C ARG A 148 -7.04 -10.10 -25.88
N ARG A 149 -7.45 -11.36 -25.94
CA ARG A 149 -6.73 -12.37 -26.74
C ARG A 149 -6.63 -11.96 -28.22
N ALA A 150 -7.70 -11.33 -28.73
CA ALA A 150 -7.75 -10.74 -30.06
C ALA A 150 -6.69 -9.66 -30.32
N ASP A 151 -6.10 -9.04 -29.29
CA ASP A 151 -5.00 -8.08 -29.47
C ASP A 151 -3.66 -8.80 -29.78
N PHE A 152 -3.60 -10.12 -29.59
CA PHE A 152 -2.46 -11.00 -29.89
C PHE A 152 -2.76 -11.99 -31.04
N GLU A 153 -4.02 -12.18 -31.42
CA GLU A 153 -4.43 -12.99 -32.57
C GLU A 153 -4.45 -12.15 -33.83
N SER A 154 -3.96 -12.71 -34.94
CA SER A 154 -4.06 -12.02 -36.22
C SER A 154 -5.43 -12.19 -36.86
N ALA A 155 -5.87 -11.15 -37.58
CA ALA A 155 -7.02 -11.22 -38.48
C ALA A 155 -6.71 -11.90 -39.83
N ALA A 156 -5.44 -12.01 -40.22
CA ALA A 156 -4.98 -12.65 -41.46
C ALA A 156 -3.79 -13.59 -41.17
N ASP A 157 -3.72 -14.74 -41.85
CA ASP A 157 -2.83 -15.85 -41.47
C ASP A 157 -1.33 -15.53 -41.36
N ASP A 158 -0.84 -14.41 -41.89
CA ASP A 158 0.60 -14.06 -41.91
C ASP A 158 0.96 -12.65 -41.36
N SER A 159 0.00 -11.85 -40.89
CA SER A 159 0.29 -10.50 -40.38
C SER A 159 0.27 -10.45 -38.86
N ALA A 160 1.17 -9.71 -38.23
CA ALA A 160 1.03 -9.46 -36.79
C ALA A 160 -0.08 -8.43 -36.48
N PRO A 161 -0.73 -8.48 -35.31
CA PRO A 161 -1.77 -7.53 -34.92
C PRO A 161 -1.25 -6.09 -34.87
N ALA A 162 -2.06 -5.13 -35.35
CA ALA A 162 -1.64 -3.73 -35.49
C ALA A 162 -1.14 -3.10 -34.17
N LYS A 163 -1.80 -3.40 -33.03
CA LYS A 163 -1.38 -2.92 -31.71
C LYS A 163 0.01 -3.44 -31.32
N LEU A 164 0.27 -4.72 -31.58
CA LEU A 164 1.55 -5.36 -31.25
C LEU A 164 2.68 -4.84 -32.15
N VAL A 165 2.39 -4.60 -33.43
CA VAL A 165 3.33 -3.98 -34.38
C VAL A 165 3.67 -2.55 -33.95
N LYS A 166 2.67 -1.75 -33.56
CA LYS A 166 2.89 -0.39 -33.07
C LYS A 166 3.75 -0.39 -31.81
N LEU A 167 3.43 -1.26 -30.84
CA LEU A 167 4.23 -1.41 -29.62
C LEU A 167 5.66 -1.87 -29.93
N HIS A 168 5.86 -2.78 -30.89
CA HIS A 168 7.20 -3.20 -31.33
C HIS A 168 8.03 -2.03 -31.84
N ALA A 169 7.44 -1.19 -32.70
CA ALA A 169 8.11 -0.01 -33.21
C ALA A 169 8.45 1.01 -32.11
N GLU A 170 7.55 1.23 -31.15
CA GLU A 170 7.78 2.12 -30.01
C GLU A 170 8.91 1.61 -29.09
N ILE A 171 8.94 0.30 -28.79
CA ILE A 171 10.02 -0.31 -28.00
C ILE A 171 11.34 -0.27 -28.77
N ALA A 172 11.32 -0.50 -30.09
CA ALA A 172 12.52 -0.43 -30.92
C ALA A 172 13.11 0.99 -30.95
N ALA A 173 12.27 2.04 -30.94
CA ALA A 173 12.73 3.43 -30.91
C ALA A 173 13.48 3.79 -29.63
N VAL A 174 13.17 3.16 -28.50
CA VAL A 174 13.88 3.36 -27.22
C VAL A 174 14.99 2.34 -26.97
N ALA A 175 15.25 1.42 -27.90
CA ALA A 175 16.18 0.32 -27.68
C ALA A 175 17.61 0.77 -27.40
N GLU A 176 18.07 1.82 -28.08
CA GLU A 176 19.40 2.41 -27.87
C GLU A 176 19.51 3.07 -26.49
N GLN A 177 18.46 3.80 -26.07
CA GLN A 177 18.41 4.48 -24.77
C GLN A 177 18.58 3.48 -23.61
N PHE A 178 18.00 2.28 -23.75
CA PHE A 178 18.04 1.24 -22.73
C PHE A 178 19.07 0.13 -23.01
N GLN A 179 19.94 0.32 -24.01
CA GLN A 179 21.03 -0.59 -24.37
C GLN A 179 20.57 -2.05 -24.57
N PHE A 180 19.43 -2.25 -25.26
CA PHE A 180 18.99 -3.61 -25.58
C PHE A 180 20.02 -4.31 -26.47
N ARG A 181 20.36 -5.54 -26.12
CA ARG A 181 21.33 -6.32 -26.92
C ARG A 181 20.75 -6.77 -28.25
N ALA A 182 19.45 -7.02 -28.28
CA ALA A 182 18.73 -7.41 -29.47
C ALA A 182 17.24 -7.08 -29.34
N MET A 183 16.65 -6.58 -30.42
CA MET A 183 15.20 -6.56 -30.61
C MET A 183 14.82 -7.80 -31.41
N GLY A 184 14.03 -8.69 -30.82
CA GLY A 184 13.51 -9.87 -31.50
C GLY A 184 12.44 -9.47 -32.52
N ALA A 185 12.35 -10.23 -33.62
CA ALA A 185 11.19 -10.14 -34.50
C ALA A 185 9.93 -10.60 -33.77
N LEU A 186 8.76 -10.14 -34.23
CA LEU A 186 7.49 -10.66 -33.75
C LEU A 186 7.43 -12.16 -34.05
N ALA A 187 7.27 -12.97 -33.01
CA ALA A 187 7.29 -14.42 -33.11
C ALA A 187 5.87 -14.95 -32.98
N ARG A 188 5.44 -15.75 -33.95
CA ARG A 188 4.17 -16.47 -33.90
C ARG A 188 4.33 -17.73 -33.06
N ASP A 189 3.43 -17.88 -32.10
CA ASP A 189 3.23 -19.12 -31.35
C ASP A 189 2.23 -19.98 -32.12
N GLU A 190 2.71 -21.08 -32.71
CA GLU A 190 1.89 -22.00 -33.51
C GLU A 190 0.90 -22.80 -32.64
N GLU A 191 1.23 -23.07 -31.38
CA GLU A 191 0.41 -23.87 -30.46
C GLU A 191 -0.81 -23.09 -29.97
N HIS A 192 -0.66 -21.77 -29.80
CA HIS A 192 -1.71 -20.89 -29.29
C HIS A 192 -2.30 -19.93 -30.33
N GLN A 193 -1.75 -19.95 -31.55
CA GLN A 193 -2.09 -19.03 -32.65
C GLN A 193 -2.02 -17.55 -32.26
N THR A 194 -1.11 -17.21 -31.35
CA THR A 194 -0.89 -15.84 -30.85
C THR A 194 0.46 -15.32 -31.25
N TRP A 195 0.58 -14.01 -31.40
CA TRP A 195 1.86 -13.34 -31.62
C TRP A 195 2.49 -12.91 -30.31
N SER A 196 3.81 -12.93 -30.26
CA SER A 196 4.61 -12.48 -29.12
C SER A 196 5.69 -11.52 -29.56
N LEU A 197 5.97 -10.54 -28.71
CA LEU A 197 7.08 -9.62 -28.86
C LEU A 197 8.21 -10.04 -27.93
N GLN A 198 9.44 -10.02 -28.41
CA GLN A 198 10.61 -10.39 -27.62
C GLN A 198 11.70 -9.34 -27.75
N PHE A 199 12.37 -9.03 -26.64
CA PHE A 199 13.57 -8.20 -26.63
C PHE A 199 14.56 -8.72 -25.60
N THR A 200 15.84 -8.51 -25.85
CA THR A 200 16.92 -8.92 -24.96
C THR A 200 17.41 -7.69 -24.20
N ASP A 201 17.25 -7.71 -22.88
CA ASP A 201 17.68 -6.62 -22.00
C ASP A 201 19.21 -6.44 -22.00
N ALA A 202 19.70 -5.36 -21.38
CA ALA A 202 21.13 -5.08 -21.26
C ALA A 202 21.89 -6.20 -20.52
N GLN A 203 21.22 -6.91 -19.61
CA GLN A 203 21.79 -8.06 -18.89
C GLN A 203 21.85 -9.35 -19.75
N GLY A 204 21.23 -9.36 -20.93
CA GLY A 204 21.19 -10.50 -21.83
C GLY A 204 20.03 -11.46 -21.58
N ALA A 205 19.08 -11.11 -20.71
CA ALA A 205 17.88 -11.90 -20.48
C ALA A 205 16.79 -11.54 -21.51
N ILE A 206 16.14 -12.58 -22.02
CA ILE A 206 15.05 -12.44 -23.00
C ILE A 206 13.76 -12.12 -22.24
N ARG A 207 13.15 -10.99 -22.60
CA ARG A 207 11.85 -10.54 -22.10
C ARG A 207 10.82 -10.74 -23.20
N ARG A 208 9.67 -11.30 -22.82
CA ARG A 208 8.58 -11.63 -23.74
C ARG A 208 7.29 -10.95 -23.30
N ILE A 209 6.64 -10.32 -24.26
CA ILE A 209 5.30 -9.77 -24.16
C ILE A 209 4.41 -10.66 -25.03
N ASP A 210 3.59 -11.48 -24.37
CA ASP A 210 2.71 -12.46 -24.99
C ASP A 210 1.37 -12.52 -24.25
N TRP A 211 0.48 -13.41 -24.72
CA TRP A 211 -0.81 -13.62 -24.05
C TRP A 211 -0.67 -14.14 -22.61
N THR A 212 0.42 -14.85 -22.27
CA THR A 212 0.64 -15.33 -20.89
C THR A 212 0.89 -14.17 -19.92
N LEU A 213 1.55 -13.12 -20.39
CA LEU A 213 1.69 -11.87 -19.64
C LEU A 213 0.34 -11.15 -19.54
N ALA A 214 -0.36 -10.97 -20.66
CA ALA A 214 -1.61 -10.21 -20.68
C ALA A 214 -2.76 -10.89 -19.89
N SER A 215 -2.76 -12.22 -19.84
CA SER A 215 -3.73 -13.01 -19.08
C SER A 215 -3.36 -13.17 -17.59
N SER A 216 -2.16 -12.73 -17.17
CA SER A 216 -1.77 -12.81 -15.75
C SER A 216 -2.72 -12.00 -14.87
N PRO A 217 -2.98 -12.43 -13.62
CA PRO A 217 -3.83 -11.67 -12.70
C PRO A 217 -3.34 -10.24 -12.48
N GLU A 218 -2.02 -10.06 -12.34
CA GLU A 218 -1.39 -8.76 -12.08
C GLU A 218 -1.58 -7.80 -13.25
N TYR A 219 -1.36 -8.28 -14.49
CA TYR A 219 -1.56 -7.46 -15.68
C TYR A 219 -3.03 -7.09 -15.87
N ARG A 220 -3.96 -8.04 -15.68
CA ARG A 220 -5.39 -7.76 -15.76
C ARG A 220 -5.85 -6.73 -14.72
N GLN A 221 -5.36 -6.83 -13.49
CA GLN A 221 -5.65 -5.84 -12.45
C GLN A 221 -5.04 -4.48 -12.78
N MET A 222 -3.78 -4.44 -13.25
CA MET A 222 -3.13 -3.22 -13.73
C MET A 222 -3.98 -2.51 -14.79
N MET A 223 -4.42 -3.24 -15.82
CA MET A 223 -5.22 -2.69 -16.91
C MET A 223 -6.62 -2.29 -16.47
N ALA A 224 -7.24 -3.02 -15.53
CA ALA A 224 -8.53 -2.63 -14.97
C ALA A 224 -8.45 -1.30 -14.22
N LYS A 225 -7.36 -1.05 -13.49
CA LYS A 225 -7.13 0.25 -12.82
C LYS A 225 -6.74 1.33 -13.80
N TYR A 226 -5.88 1.01 -14.78
CA TYR A 226 -5.51 1.93 -15.85
C TYR A 226 -6.73 2.47 -16.59
N ALA A 227 -7.71 1.63 -16.92
CA ALA A 227 -8.95 2.04 -17.58
C ALA A 227 -9.76 3.11 -16.81
N LEU A 228 -9.62 3.19 -15.48
CA LEU A 228 -10.30 4.19 -14.65
C LEU A 228 -9.59 5.55 -14.62
N ILE A 229 -8.29 5.58 -14.97
CA ILE A 229 -7.43 6.77 -14.83
C ILE A 229 -6.75 7.19 -16.12
N LYS A 230 -6.94 6.46 -17.23
CA LYS A 230 -6.20 6.65 -18.48
C LYS A 230 -6.32 8.07 -19.05
N ASP A 231 -7.49 8.68 -18.91
CA ASP A 231 -7.74 10.05 -19.41
C ASP A 231 -7.07 11.10 -18.50
N GLN A 232 -6.77 10.73 -17.25
CA GLN A 232 -6.22 11.60 -16.22
C GLN A 232 -4.72 11.40 -15.99
N ILE A 233 -4.10 10.38 -16.58
CA ILE A 233 -2.68 10.01 -16.40
C ILE A 233 -1.78 10.59 -17.51
N GLU A 234 -2.27 11.58 -18.25
CA GLU A 234 -1.53 12.24 -19.32
C GLU A 234 -0.62 13.36 -18.79
N PRO A 235 0.72 13.26 -18.97
CA PRO A 235 1.61 14.36 -18.67
C PRO A 235 1.43 15.50 -19.70
N PRO A 236 1.81 16.74 -19.36
CA PRO A 236 2.41 17.18 -18.09
C PRO A 236 1.38 17.34 -16.96
N PHE A 237 1.80 17.13 -15.72
CA PHE A 237 0.99 17.40 -14.53
C PHE A 237 1.42 18.72 -13.90
N LEU A 238 0.54 19.70 -13.91
CA LEU A 238 0.79 21.01 -13.32
C LEU A 238 0.01 21.14 -12.01
N ILE A 239 0.75 21.32 -10.92
CA ILE A 239 0.21 21.33 -9.56
C ILE A 239 0.07 22.76 -9.09
N GLU A 240 -1.17 23.21 -8.93
CA GLU A 240 -1.52 24.54 -8.42
C GLU A 240 -1.99 24.45 -6.97
N TYR A 241 -1.74 25.52 -6.21
CA TYR A 241 -2.16 25.61 -4.82
C TYR A 241 -3.42 26.45 -4.71
N ALA A 242 -4.48 25.88 -4.14
CA ALA A 242 -5.69 26.63 -3.87
C ALA A 242 -5.37 27.72 -2.83
N SER A 243 -5.72 28.98 -3.13
CA SER A 243 -5.68 30.04 -2.13
C SER A 243 -6.80 29.76 -1.12
N LYS A 244 -6.49 29.12 0.02
CA LYS A 244 -7.48 28.98 1.10
C LYS A 244 -8.04 30.36 1.45
N SER A 245 -9.32 30.57 1.17
CA SER A 245 -10.04 31.74 1.66
C SER A 245 -10.08 31.67 3.19
N VAL A 246 -9.99 32.83 3.83
CA VAL A 246 -9.70 32.99 5.28
C VAL A 246 -10.75 32.34 6.21
N THR A 247 -11.87 31.88 5.67
CA THR A 247 -13.07 31.50 6.42
C THR A 247 -13.01 30.11 7.05
N GLU A 248 -12.41 29.11 6.40
CA GLU A 248 -12.45 27.71 6.89
C GLU A 248 -11.47 27.42 8.05
N THR A 249 -10.37 28.18 8.17
CA THR A 249 -9.46 28.04 9.32
C THR A 249 -10.07 28.51 10.65
N ALA A 250 -11.18 29.25 10.61
CA ALA A 250 -11.86 29.69 11.83
C ALA A 250 -12.98 28.73 12.26
N GLU A 251 -13.55 27.94 11.34
CA GLU A 251 -14.63 27.00 11.65
C GLU A 251 -14.09 25.68 12.23
N ASP A 252 -12.96 25.17 11.72
CA ASP A 252 -12.29 23.98 12.31
C ASP A 252 -11.77 24.23 13.74
N ASP A 253 -11.36 25.45 14.06
CA ASP A 253 -10.94 25.83 15.42
C ASP A 253 -12.13 26.12 16.36
N ALA A 254 -13.33 26.38 15.82
CA ALA A 254 -14.53 26.74 16.59
C ALA A 254 -15.44 25.54 16.88
N GLU A 255 -15.59 24.58 15.96
CA GLU A 255 -16.41 23.38 16.21
C GLU A 255 -15.80 22.47 17.28
N ALA A 256 -14.46 22.39 17.37
CA ALA A 256 -13.78 21.62 18.42
C ALA A 256 -13.81 22.28 19.82
N ALA A 257 -14.25 23.53 19.93
CA ALA A 257 -14.25 24.30 21.18
C ALA A 257 -15.63 24.36 21.88
N SER A 258 -16.69 23.83 21.26
CA SER A 258 -18.07 23.95 21.78
C SER A 258 -18.54 22.81 22.69
N GLU A 259 -17.77 21.73 22.86
CA GLU A 259 -18.14 20.60 23.75
C GLU A 259 -17.46 20.60 25.14
N SER A 260 -16.77 21.67 25.53
CA SER A 260 -16.29 21.78 26.92
C SER A 260 -16.28 23.23 27.43
N ALA A 261 -17.45 23.71 27.86
CA ALA A 261 -17.56 24.93 28.66
C ALA A 261 -18.23 24.61 30.00
N GLY A 262 -17.41 24.24 30.98
CA GLY A 262 -17.67 24.45 32.40
C GLY A 262 -16.91 25.70 32.86
N GLU A 263 -17.59 26.54 33.61
CA GLU A 263 -17.26 27.92 34.00
C GLU A 263 -15.87 28.15 34.62
N ALA A 264 -15.18 29.24 34.24
CA ALA A 264 -14.61 30.23 35.18
C ALA A 264 -14.00 31.46 34.47
N ALA A 265 -14.28 32.61 35.08
CA ALA A 265 -14.00 34.02 34.77
C ALA A 265 -12.64 34.45 34.18
N VAL A 266 -12.77 35.33 33.17
CA VAL A 266 -12.08 36.60 32.84
C VAL A 266 -11.05 37.15 33.84
N GLU A 267 -9.81 37.40 33.38
CA GLU A 267 -9.18 38.73 33.44
C GLU A 267 -8.00 38.89 32.46
N ALA A 268 -7.83 40.11 31.98
CA ALA A 268 -7.05 40.51 30.82
C ALA A 268 -5.55 40.70 31.13
N THR A 269 -4.70 40.57 30.09
CA THR A 269 -3.73 41.62 29.71
C THR A 269 -3.10 41.32 28.36
N ALA A 270 -3.08 42.36 27.52
CA ALA A 270 -2.61 42.36 26.16
C ALA A 270 -1.07 42.31 26.05
N SER A 271 -0.64 42.03 24.82
CA SER A 271 0.67 42.35 24.21
C SER A 271 1.67 41.19 24.06
N ARG A 272 1.56 40.48 22.93
CA ARG A 272 2.74 40.20 22.10
C ARG A 272 2.33 39.91 20.67
N ALA A 273 2.18 40.99 19.90
CA ALA A 273 2.14 40.92 18.45
C ALA A 273 3.50 40.39 17.95
N THR A 274 3.56 39.09 17.67
CA THR A 274 4.73 38.48 17.02
C THR A 274 4.33 38.11 15.59
N LYS A 275 4.73 39.01 14.68
CA LYS A 275 5.01 38.80 13.25
C LYS A 275 4.25 37.67 12.57
N ARG A 276 3.12 38.03 11.96
CA ARG A 276 2.47 37.31 10.86
C ARG A 276 3.52 36.98 9.79
N GLY A 277 3.82 35.69 9.64
CA GLY A 277 4.58 35.17 8.51
C GLY A 277 3.82 35.40 7.21
N THR A 278 4.53 35.99 6.25
CA THR A 278 4.13 36.25 4.87
C THR A 278 3.59 34.96 4.23
N ARG A 279 2.33 34.98 3.76
CA ARG A 279 1.73 33.89 2.96
C ARG A 279 2.53 33.79 1.65
N ALA A 280 3.33 32.74 1.51
CA ALA A 280 4.07 32.47 0.30
C ALA A 280 3.08 32.08 -0.81
N ASN A 281 3.00 32.90 -1.86
CA ASN A 281 2.47 32.51 -3.16
C ASN A 281 3.34 31.34 -3.64
N ARG A 282 2.84 30.10 -3.52
CA ARG A 282 3.62 28.92 -3.90
C ARG A 282 3.61 28.82 -5.43
N GLU A 283 4.80 28.75 -6.02
CA GLU A 283 4.94 28.57 -7.47
C GLU A 283 4.35 27.21 -7.89
N PRO A 284 3.65 27.14 -9.04
CA PRO A 284 3.17 25.89 -9.60
C PRO A 284 4.33 24.92 -9.85
N VAL A 285 4.11 23.63 -9.57
CA VAL A 285 5.13 22.60 -9.79
C VAL A 285 4.68 21.69 -10.91
N GLU A 286 5.54 21.49 -11.90
CA GLU A 286 5.31 20.58 -13.01
C GLU A 286 5.95 19.22 -12.75
N LYS A 287 5.22 18.13 -13.02
CA LYS A 287 5.68 16.74 -12.94
C LYS A 287 5.43 16.03 -14.27
N GLN A 288 6.36 15.16 -14.67
CA GLN A 288 6.34 14.50 -15.98
C GLN A 288 5.89 13.04 -15.92
N SER A 289 5.84 12.46 -14.71
CA SER A 289 5.39 11.08 -14.49
C SER A 289 4.29 11.02 -13.44
N ALA A 290 3.39 10.05 -13.60
CA ALA A 290 2.33 9.76 -12.65
C ALA A 290 2.89 9.33 -11.28
N ARG A 291 4.06 8.68 -11.25
CA ARG A 291 4.75 8.31 -9.99
C ARG A 291 5.23 9.55 -9.24
N GLU A 292 5.85 10.49 -9.96
CA GLU A 292 6.30 11.75 -9.36
C GLU A 292 5.14 12.61 -8.85
N LEU A 293 4.02 12.63 -9.58
CA LEU A 293 2.78 13.26 -9.12
C LEU A 293 2.29 12.60 -7.82
N PHE A 294 2.24 11.27 -7.81
CA PHE A 294 1.77 10.50 -6.67
C PHE A 294 2.58 10.83 -5.40
N ASP A 295 3.90 10.70 -5.51
CA ASP A 295 4.83 10.95 -4.41
C ASP A 295 4.73 12.39 -3.92
N TYR A 296 4.64 13.35 -4.84
CA TYR A 296 4.52 14.77 -4.50
C TYR A 296 3.25 15.09 -3.72
N VAL A 297 2.09 14.59 -4.16
CA VAL A 297 0.80 14.85 -3.49
C VAL A 297 0.81 14.22 -2.09
N VAL A 298 1.33 13.00 -1.96
CA VAL A 298 1.47 12.33 -0.65
C VAL A 298 2.41 13.12 0.27
N GLU A 299 3.53 13.64 -0.25
CA GLU A 299 4.48 14.47 0.50
C GLU A 299 3.84 15.79 0.97
N GLN A 300 3.04 16.45 0.13
CA GLN A 300 2.32 17.65 0.55
C GLN A 300 1.34 17.37 1.69
N GLY A 301 0.68 16.20 1.70
CA GLY A 301 -0.17 15.75 2.80
C GLY A 301 0.59 15.57 4.11
N LYS A 302 1.86 15.17 4.05
CA LYS A 302 2.73 14.99 5.22
C LYS A 302 3.29 16.31 5.77
N ARG A 303 3.53 17.32 4.91
CA ARG A 303 4.32 18.52 5.24
C ARG A 303 3.82 19.31 6.46
N GLU A 304 2.52 19.31 6.74
CA GLU A 304 1.94 20.03 7.88
C GLU A 304 1.85 19.20 9.17
N TYR A 305 2.17 17.91 9.11
CA TYR A 305 2.00 16.96 10.21
C TYR A 305 3.34 16.34 10.61
N GLN A 306 3.54 16.17 11.91
CA GLN A 306 4.57 15.28 12.41
C GLN A 306 4.03 13.85 12.28
N VAL A 307 4.65 13.07 11.39
CA VAL A 307 4.33 11.65 11.19
C VAL A 307 5.34 10.82 11.97
N GLN A 308 4.86 10.02 12.91
CA GLN A 308 5.63 9.01 13.62
C GLN A 308 5.12 7.64 13.18
N ARG A 309 6.04 6.76 12.77
CA ARG A 309 5.73 5.35 12.50
C ARG A 309 6.15 4.52 13.71
N TYR A 310 5.29 3.62 14.17
CA TYR A 310 5.61 2.66 15.21
C TYR A 310 6.16 1.39 14.60
N LYS A 311 7.38 0.99 14.98
CA LYS A 311 7.99 -0.28 14.56
C LYS A 311 7.76 -1.39 15.59
N GLY A 312 7.63 -1.02 16.87
CA GLY A 312 7.35 -1.94 17.95
C GLY A 312 6.46 -1.30 19.02
N LEU A 313 5.82 -2.13 19.82
CA LEU A 313 4.95 -1.72 20.93
C LEU A 313 5.72 -0.92 21.98
N GLY A 314 7.02 -1.18 22.14
CA GLY A 314 7.91 -0.47 23.07
C GLY A 314 8.19 0.99 22.71
N GLU A 315 7.87 1.42 21.48
CA GLU A 315 8.00 2.83 21.07
C GLU A 315 6.82 3.69 21.57
N MET A 316 5.76 3.04 22.05
CA MET A 316 4.58 3.69 22.60
C MET A 316 4.74 3.89 24.11
N THR A 317 4.26 5.01 24.64
CA THR A 317 4.15 5.18 26.09
C THR A 317 3.01 4.33 26.63
N SER A 318 3.03 3.99 27.94
CA SER A 318 1.98 3.16 28.55
C SER A 318 0.55 3.71 28.35
N PRO A 319 0.29 5.03 28.48
CA PRO A 319 -1.02 5.60 28.16
C PRO A 319 -1.41 5.43 26.68
N GLN A 320 -0.47 5.63 25.75
CA GLN A 320 -0.72 5.46 24.32
C GLN A 320 -1.09 4.01 24.00
N LEU A 321 -0.34 3.04 24.53
CA LEU A 321 -0.62 1.64 24.32
C LEU A 321 -2.01 1.25 24.86
N TRP A 322 -2.39 1.82 26.00
CA TRP A 322 -3.72 1.62 26.57
C TRP A 322 -4.81 2.15 25.63
N GLU A 323 -4.74 3.43 25.28
CA GLU A 323 -5.74 4.15 24.47
C GLU A 323 -5.90 3.55 23.06
N THR A 324 -4.81 3.07 22.46
CA THR A 324 -4.86 2.57 21.08
C THR A 324 -5.16 1.09 20.98
N THR A 325 -4.60 0.27 21.88
CA THR A 325 -4.50 -1.19 21.66
C THR A 325 -5.20 -2.00 22.75
N MET A 326 -5.36 -1.47 23.96
CA MET A 326 -5.94 -2.21 25.08
C MET A 326 -7.37 -1.81 25.43
N ASP A 327 -7.75 -0.55 25.19
CA ASP A 327 -9.07 -0.01 25.48
C ASP A 327 -10.16 -0.83 24.75
N PRO A 328 -11.08 -1.50 25.47
CA PRO A 328 -12.16 -2.25 24.87
C PRO A 328 -13.07 -1.46 23.93
N ALA A 329 -13.16 -0.14 24.07
CA ALA A 329 -13.99 0.72 23.22
C ALA A 329 -13.36 1.02 21.86
N VAL A 330 -12.02 1.06 21.78
CA VAL A 330 -11.28 1.54 20.58
C VAL A 330 -10.49 0.42 19.91
N ARG A 331 -10.03 -0.58 20.67
CA ARG A 331 -9.12 -1.62 20.16
C ARG A 331 -9.71 -2.40 18.99
N THR A 332 -8.84 -2.74 18.06
CA THR A 332 -9.15 -3.66 16.96
C THR A 332 -8.51 -5.02 17.24
N LEU A 333 -9.31 -6.08 17.20
CA LEU A 333 -8.87 -7.46 17.41
C LEU A 333 -9.19 -8.30 16.17
N LEU A 334 -8.20 -9.07 15.72
CA LEU A 334 -8.38 -10.07 14.67
C LEU A 334 -8.59 -11.44 15.33
N GLN A 335 -9.75 -12.07 15.09
CA GLN A 335 -10.02 -13.42 15.60
C GLN A 335 -9.31 -14.47 14.74
N VAL A 336 -8.58 -15.38 15.39
CA VAL A 336 -7.89 -16.49 14.71
C VAL A 336 -8.89 -17.58 14.34
N LYS A 337 -8.81 -18.09 13.11
CA LYS A 337 -9.65 -19.17 12.58
C LYS A 337 -8.83 -20.43 12.32
N LEU A 338 -9.53 -21.55 12.12
CA LEU A 338 -8.87 -22.81 11.75
C LEU A 338 -8.28 -22.80 10.35
N GLU A 339 -8.84 -22.00 9.44
CA GLU A 339 -8.34 -21.84 8.07
C GLU A 339 -6.89 -21.35 8.05
N ASP A 340 -6.48 -20.60 9.08
CA ASP A 340 -5.14 -20.05 9.24
C ASP A 340 -4.08 -21.12 9.59
N ILE A 341 -4.48 -22.37 9.85
CA ILE A 341 -3.57 -23.46 10.26
C ILE A 341 -2.57 -23.82 9.16
N ALA A 342 -3.03 -23.91 7.90
CA ALA A 342 -2.20 -24.35 6.79
C ALA A 342 -1.09 -23.33 6.50
N GLU A 343 -1.44 -22.04 6.56
CA GLU A 343 -0.49 -20.94 6.39
C GLU A 343 0.49 -20.90 7.56
N THR A 344 0.00 -20.99 8.80
CA THR A 344 0.85 -20.98 10.01
C THR A 344 1.83 -22.15 10.04
N GLU A 345 1.38 -23.36 9.68
CA GLU A 345 2.23 -24.56 9.68
C GLU A 345 3.26 -24.53 8.55
N HIS A 346 2.90 -24.00 7.39
CA HIS A 346 3.86 -23.78 6.30
C HIS A 346 4.96 -22.78 6.71
N ILE A 347 4.59 -21.64 7.29
CA ILE A 347 5.54 -20.64 7.80
C ILE A 347 6.44 -21.25 8.89
N PHE A 348 5.85 -21.96 9.86
CA PHE A 348 6.61 -22.63 10.92
C PHE A 348 7.61 -23.65 10.34
N THR A 349 7.17 -24.50 9.41
CA THR A 349 8.01 -25.54 8.82
C THR A 349 9.15 -24.94 8.00
N THR A 350 8.88 -23.84 7.30
CA THR A 350 9.89 -23.13 6.49
C THR A 350 10.93 -22.45 7.39
N LEU A 351 10.51 -21.82 8.49
CA LEU A 351 11.40 -21.08 9.38
C LEU A 351 12.17 -21.99 10.36
N MET A 352 11.54 -23.06 10.84
CA MET A 352 12.10 -24.00 11.83
C MET A 352 12.62 -25.29 11.19
N GLY A 353 12.48 -25.44 9.87
CA GLY A 353 12.99 -26.57 9.12
C GLY A 353 14.51 -26.54 8.93
N GLU A 354 15.03 -27.67 8.45
CA GLU A 354 16.46 -27.84 8.19
C GLU A 354 16.93 -27.15 6.91
N ASP A 355 15.99 -26.79 6.01
CA ASP A 355 16.28 -26.13 4.74
C ASP A 355 16.63 -24.64 4.95
N VAL A 356 17.92 -24.39 5.03
CA VAL A 356 18.50 -23.06 5.23
C VAL A 356 18.22 -22.13 4.04
N GLU A 357 18.14 -22.65 2.81
CA GLU A 357 17.93 -21.84 1.60
C GLU A 357 16.47 -21.40 1.50
N ALA A 358 15.51 -22.30 1.74
CA ALA A 358 14.10 -21.96 1.80
C ALA A 358 13.82 -20.91 2.88
N ARG A 359 14.43 -21.06 4.06
CA ARG A 359 14.34 -20.06 5.13
C ARG A 359 14.94 -18.72 4.72
N ARG A 360 16.14 -18.69 4.14
CA ARG A 360 16.77 -17.44 3.70
C ARG A 360 15.91 -16.73 2.66
N LYS A 361 15.43 -17.45 1.66
CA LYS A 361 14.57 -16.90 0.60
C LYS A 361 13.26 -16.38 1.16
N PHE A 362 12.64 -17.11 2.09
CA PHE A 362 11.44 -16.65 2.78
C PHE A 362 11.68 -15.35 3.56
N ILE A 363 12.80 -15.25 4.29
CA ILE A 363 13.17 -14.01 5.00
C ILE A 363 13.42 -12.88 4.01
N GLU A 364 14.14 -13.10 2.91
CA GLU A 364 14.42 -12.08 1.90
C GLU A 364 13.15 -11.58 1.19
N ASP A 365 12.27 -12.50 0.78
CA ASP A 365 11.02 -12.19 0.09
C ASP A 365 10.02 -11.45 0.99
N ASN A 366 9.95 -11.80 2.28
CA ASN A 366 9.07 -11.14 3.25
C ASN A 366 9.71 -9.90 3.90
N ALA A 367 11.04 -9.77 3.91
CA ALA A 367 11.74 -8.55 4.31
C ALA A 367 11.48 -7.39 3.33
N LEU A 368 11.13 -7.69 2.08
CA LEU A 368 10.68 -6.70 1.09
C LEU A 368 9.34 -6.05 1.45
N ASP A 369 8.41 -6.75 2.08
CA ASP A 369 7.17 -6.15 2.61
C ASP A 369 7.45 -5.30 3.86
N VAL A 370 8.62 -5.49 4.47
CA VAL A 370 9.16 -4.75 5.60
C VAL A 370 10.08 -3.58 5.15
N LYS A 371 10.34 -3.41 3.83
CA LYS A 371 11.31 -2.43 3.30
C LYS A 371 11.05 -0.95 3.59
N ASN A 372 9.90 -0.60 4.15
CA ASN A 372 9.73 0.74 4.71
C ASN A 372 10.31 0.85 6.15
N LEU A 373 11.31 0.02 6.51
CA LEU A 373 12.10 0.15 7.74
C LEU A 373 13.23 1.20 7.62
N ASP A 374 13.67 1.55 6.41
CA ASP A 374 14.69 2.57 6.18
C ASP A 374 14.11 3.81 5.51
N ILE A 375 14.00 4.89 6.30
CA ILE A 375 14.42 6.29 6.08
C ILE A 375 14.18 7.05 7.39
#